data_AF-A0A444XME4-F1
#
_entry.id   AF-A0A444XME4-F1
#
_cell.length_a   1.000
_cell.length_b   1.000
_cell.length_c   1.000
_cell.angle_alpha   90.00
_cell.angle_beta   90.00
_cell.angle_gamma   90.00
#
_symmetry.space_group_name_H-M   'P 1'
#
loop_
_entity.id
_entity.type
_entity.pdbx_description
1 polymer ?
#
loop_
_entity_poly.entity_id
_entity_poly.type
_entity_poly.pdbx_seq_one_letter_code
_entity_poly.pdbx_strand_id
1 'polypeptide(L)'
;MKKITSHIKNPAKVNKAAKLAIQLIQAGSVKSGTSDYFFAILEAAMLSSTPCTDPSVRADYHSLFMEAQSTKEHLNKKQRNQLAAWTIMAVVANDLYTDDSFVFSKAAGQIKDAISNLPVATKDDDAEEAMSLEDNTNVADEDSKTRAKDKDNNDEDQADPFGLDALLHESTKKGEKLKTKSEGAVKIKEDEEETKRFLKSQREALITCLEIAARRYKTPW
;
A
#
# COMPACT_ATOMS: atom_id res chain seq x y z
N MET A 1 17.63 -8.81 9.74
CA MET A 1 16.48 -8.53 8.84
C MET A 1 16.85 -7.65 7.65
N LYS A 2 17.64 -6.57 7.79
CA LYS A 2 18.06 -5.67 6.67
C LYS A 2 18.52 -6.36 5.37
N LYS A 3 19.34 -7.42 5.47
CA LYS A 3 19.81 -8.17 4.29
C LYS A 3 18.68 -8.91 3.55
N ILE A 4 17.69 -9.41 4.29
CA ILE A 4 16.50 -10.05 3.73
C ILE A 4 15.67 -8.99 3.00
N THR A 5 15.43 -7.82 3.63
CA THR A 5 14.75 -6.67 3.04
C THR A 5 15.36 -6.22 1.71
N SER A 6 16.69 -6.21 1.59
CA SER A 6 17.36 -5.88 0.32
C SER A 6 17.21 -7.00 -0.72
N HIS A 7 17.29 -8.26 -0.30
CA HIS A 7 17.26 -9.41 -1.20
C HIS A 7 15.86 -9.75 -1.71
N ILE A 8 14.81 -9.50 -0.93
CA ILE A 8 13.42 -9.82 -1.31
C ILE A 8 12.94 -9.00 -2.51
N LYS A 9 13.58 -7.86 -2.80
CA LYS A 9 13.28 -7.04 -3.99
C LYS A 9 13.83 -7.64 -5.29
N ASN A 10 14.82 -8.53 -5.20
CA ASN A 10 15.49 -9.10 -6.37
C ASN A 10 14.90 -10.48 -6.69
N PRO A 11 14.26 -10.68 -7.85
CA PRO A 11 13.59 -11.94 -8.22
C PRO A 11 14.48 -13.18 -8.07
N ALA A 12 15.76 -13.08 -8.47
CA ALA A 12 16.72 -14.20 -8.35
C ALA A 12 17.06 -14.58 -6.90
N LYS A 13 16.72 -13.73 -5.93
CA LYS A 13 16.99 -13.93 -4.50
C LYS A 13 15.72 -14.10 -3.66
N VAL A 14 14.53 -13.91 -4.23
CA VAL A 14 13.25 -13.99 -3.53
C VAL A 14 13.11 -15.32 -2.81
N ASN A 15 13.36 -16.44 -3.48
CA ASN A 15 13.22 -17.78 -2.89
C ASN A 15 13.95 -17.94 -1.56
N LYS A 16 15.23 -17.55 -1.53
CA LYS A 16 16.05 -17.65 -0.32
C LYS A 16 15.65 -16.62 0.73
N ALA A 17 15.31 -15.40 0.30
CA ALA A 17 14.89 -14.33 1.21
C ALA A 17 13.55 -14.67 1.89
N ALA A 18 12.56 -15.15 1.15
CA ALA A 18 11.26 -15.58 1.64
C ALA A 18 11.38 -16.73 2.64
N LYS A 19 12.17 -17.77 2.33
CA LYS A 19 12.44 -18.88 3.26
C LYS A 19 13.06 -18.41 4.58
N LEU A 20 14.03 -17.50 4.52
CA LEU A 20 14.64 -16.94 5.73
C LEU A 20 13.64 -16.09 6.52
N ALA A 21 12.76 -15.34 5.85
CA ALA A 21 11.71 -14.57 6.52
C ALA A 21 10.69 -15.49 7.21
N ILE A 22 10.26 -16.57 6.55
CA ILE A 22 9.39 -17.62 7.13
C ILE A 22 10.05 -18.24 8.37
N GLN A 23 11.34 -18.57 8.30
CA GLN A 23 12.08 -19.10 9.45
C GLN A 23 12.11 -18.14 10.64
N LEU A 24 12.17 -16.82 10.41
CA LEU A 24 12.08 -15.84 11.51
C LEU A 24 10.71 -15.88 12.19
N ILE A 25 9.63 -16.09 11.44
CA ILE A 25 8.28 -16.24 11.99
C ILE A 25 8.20 -17.53 12.82
N GLN A 26 8.60 -18.66 12.22
CA GLN A 26 8.53 -19.98 12.84
C GLN A 26 9.43 -20.10 14.09
N ALA A 27 10.54 -19.37 14.13
CA ALA A 27 11.41 -19.28 15.30
C ALA A 27 10.88 -18.32 16.39
N GLY A 28 9.69 -17.72 16.21
CA GLY A 28 9.13 -16.74 17.15
C GLY A 28 9.98 -15.46 17.27
N SER A 29 10.76 -15.13 16.24
CA SER A 29 11.63 -13.96 16.23
C SER A 29 10.91 -12.66 15.87
N VAL A 30 9.65 -12.75 15.42
CA VAL A 30 8.77 -11.60 15.18
C VAL A 30 7.96 -11.36 16.44
N LYS A 31 8.25 -10.26 17.14
CA LYS A 31 7.61 -9.82 18.39
C LYS A 31 7.35 -8.32 18.31
N SER A 32 6.62 -7.73 19.26
CA SER A 32 6.30 -6.29 19.23
C SER A 32 7.52 -5.34 19.12
N GLY A 33 8.72 -5.74 19.59
CA GLY A 33 9.95 -4.95 19.44
C GLY A 33 10.73 -5.18 18.14
N THR A 34 10.33 -6.15 17.33
CA THR A 34 11.03 -6.55 16.09
C THR A 34 10.10 -6.63 14.87
N SER A 35 8.80 -6.48 15.09
CA SER A 35 7.75 -6.59 14.08
C SER A 35 7.90 -5.53 13.00
N ASP A 36 8.33 -4.32 13.32
CA ASP A 36 8.61 -3.28 12.31
C ASP A 36 9.71 -3.70 11.32
N TYR A 37 10.77 -4.35 11.80
CA TYR A 37 11.83 -4.86 10.93
C TYR A 37 11.37 -6.01 10.04
N PHE A 38 10.47 -6.85 10.56
CA PHE A 38 9.86 -7.92 9.77
C PHE A 38 8.87 -7.35 8.76
N PHE A 39 8.05 -6.39 9.16
CA PHE A 39 7.09 -5.71 8.30
C PHE A 39 7.78 -4.99 7.13
N ALA A 40 8.95 -4.38 7.38
CA ALA A 40 9.78 -3.80 6.32
C ALA A 40 10.22 -4.83 5.26
N ILE A 41 10.33 -6.13 5.61
CA ILE A 41 10.58 -7.20 4.62
C ILE A 41 9.35 -7.38 3.73
N LEU A 42 8.15 -7.43 4.30
CA LEU A 42 6.90 -7.59 3.55
C LEU A 42 6.63 -6.38 2.63
N GLU A 43 6.84 -5.17 3.16
CA GLU A 43 6.73 -3.94 2.40
C GLU A 43 7.73 -3.91 1.24
N ALA A 44 8.99 -4.27 1.50
CA ALA A 44 9.99 -4.38 0.44
C ALA A 44 9.62 -5.42 -0.61
N ALA A 45 8.98 -6.53 -0.23
CA ALA A 45 8.50 -7.53 -1.18
C ALA A 45 7.41 -6.97 -2.09
N MET A 46 6.46 -6.22 -1.54
CA MET A 46 5.35 -5.64 -2.32
C MET A 46 5.76 -4.42 -3.16
N LEU A 47 6.85 -3.75 -2.80
CA LEU A 47 7.48 -2.69 -3.59
C LEU A 47 8.47 -3.23 -4.66
N SER A 48 8.57 -4.55 -4.84
CA SER A 48 9.40 -5.11 -5.91
C SER A 48 8.80 -4.77 -7.29
N SER A 49 9.66 -4.58 -8.28
CA SER A 49 9.23 -4.39 -9.68
C SER A 49 8.58 -5.63 -10.28
N THR A 50 8.84 -6.81 -9.71
CA THR A 50 8.24 -8.06 -10.18
C THR A 50 6.93 -8.29 -9.40
N PRO A 51 5.79 -8.41 -10.09
CA PRO A 51 4.52 -8.67 -9.44
C PRO A 51 4.57 -9.95 -8.59
N CYS A 52 3.93 -9.93 -7.42
CA CYS A 52 3.82 -11.11 -6.54
C CYS A 52 3.07 -12.29 -7.18
N THR A 53 2.39 -12.07 -8.31
CA THR A 53 1.67 -13.06 -9.12
C THR A 53 2.50 -13.63 -10.27
N ASP A 54 3.73 -13.13 -10.47
CA ASP A 54 4.61 -13.63 -11.52
C ASP A 54 4.98 -15.11 -11.28
N PRO A 55 4.89 -15.98 -12.30
CA PRO A 55 5.16 -17.42 -12.15
C PRO A 55 6.50 -17.77 -11.51
N SER A 56 7.53 -16.94 -11.69
CA SER A 56 8.88 -17.17 -11.16
C SER A 56 9.00 -16.98 -9.65
N VAL A 57 8.10 -16.20 -9.04
CA VAL A 57 8.16 -15.84 -7.61
C VAL A 57 6.88 -16.12 -6.83
N ARG A 58 5.76 -16.39 -7.50
CA ARG A 58 4.43 -16.53 -6.88
C ARG A 58 4.37 -17.53 -5.72
N ALA A 59 5.05 -18.67 -5.83
CA ALA A 59 5.04 -19.69 -4.78
C ALA A 59 5.73 -19.22 -3.50
N ASP A 60 6.80 -18.42 -3.65
CA ASP A 60 7.56 -17.85 -2.55
C ASP A 60 6.78 -16.72 -1.87
N TYR A 61 6.14 -15.85 -2.65
CA TYR A 61 5.23 -14.82 -2.12
C TYR A 61 4.03 -15.46 -1.41
N HIS A 62 3.36 -16.43 -2.04
CA HIS A 62 2.24 -17.14 -1.44
C HIS A 62 2.62 -17.73 -0.07
N SER A 63 3.72 -18.47 -0.01
CA SER A 63 4.19 -19.09 1.25
C SER A 63 4.55 -18.06 2.31
N LEU A 64 5.25 -16.97 1.92
CA LEU A 64 5.64 -15.91 2.85
C LEU A 64 4.43 -15.19 3.44
N PHE A 65 3.48 -14.78 2.61
CA PHE A 65 2.31 -14.01 3.04
C PHE A 65 1.30 -14.88 3.78
N MET A 66 1.19 -16.18 3.47
CA MET A 66 0.44 -17.14 4.28
C MET A 66 1.00 -17.23 5.71
N GLU A 67 2.32 -17.43 5.85
CA GLU A 67 2.96 -17.53 7.16
C GLU A 67 2.91 -16.20 7.93
N ALA A 68 3.06 -15.07 7.23
CA ALA A 68 3.01 -13.72 7.83
C ALA A 68 1.70 -13.42 8.56
N GLN A 69 0.60 -14.09 8.23
CA GLN A 69 -0.68 -13.93 8.93
C GLN A 69 -0.60 -14.29 10.41
N SER A 70 0.29 -15.20 10.81
CA SER A 70 0.51 -15.55 12.22
C SER A 70 1.13 -14.40 13.03
N THR A 71 1.72 -13.39 12.36
CA THR A 71 2.38 -12.26 13.03
C THR A 71 1.45 -11.09 13.34
N LYS A 72 0.16 -11.16 12.96
CA LYS A 72 -0.81 -10.06 13.08
C LYS A 72 -0.91 -9.47 14.50
N GLU A 73 -0.77 -10.30 15.52
CA GLU A 73 -0.83 -9.89 16.92
C GLU A 73 0.32 -8.95 17.35
N HIS A 74 1.43 -8.97 16.61
CA HIS A 74 2.59 -8.11 16.86
C HIS A 74 2.59 -6.83 16.00
N LEU A 75 1.59 -6.66 15.13
CA LEU A 75 1.48 -5.56 14.18
C LEU A 75 0.49 -4.48 14.67
N ASN A 76 0.82 -3.23 14.40
CA ASN A 76 -0.10 -2.11 14.64
C ASN A 76 -1.28 -2.14 13.65
N LYS A 77 -2.29 -1.28 13.85
CA LYS A 77 -3.51 -1.26 13.02
C LYS A 77 -3.19 -1.06 11.53
N LYS A 78 -2.31 -0.11 11.20
CA LYS A 78 -1.86 0.21 9.85
C LYS A 78 -1.20 -0.98 9.15
N GLN A 79 -0.25 -1.60 9.84
CA GLN A 79 0.47 -2.77 9.34
C GLN A 79 -0.47 -3.96 9.12
N ARG A 80 -1.45 -4.16 10.02
CA ARG A 80 -2.47 -5.21 9.85
C ARG A 80 -3.34 -4.98 8.63
N ASN A 81 -3.75 -3.73 8.39
CA ASN A 81 -4.53 -3.34 7.22
C ASN A 81 -3.73 -3.58 5.92
N GLN A 82 -2.47 -3.13 5.87
CA GLN A 82 -1.59 -3.38 4.72
C GLN A 82 -1.36 -4.88 4.49
N LEU A 83 -1.07 -5.64 5.54
CA LEU A 83 -0.90 -7.09 5.44
C LEU A 83 -2.17 -7.77 4.92
N ALA A 84 -3.36 -7.31 5.32
CA ALA A 84 -4.63 -7.84 4.82
C ALA A 84 -4.77 -7.61 3.30
N ALA A 85 -4.53 -6.38 2.81
CA ALA A 85 -4.58 -6.09 1.38
C ALA A 85 -3.52 -6.88 0.60
N TRP A 86 -2.29 -6.95 1.10
CA TRP A 86 -1.21 -7.73 0.47
C TRP A 86 -1.48 -9.23 0.49
N THR A 87 -2.20 -9.76 1.48
CA THR A 87 -2.61 -11.17 1.47
C THR A 87 -3.56 -11.46 0.32
N ILE A 88 -4.51 -10.56 0.03
CA ILE A 88 -5.42 -10.74 -1.12
C ILE A 88 -4.58 -10.87 -2.41
N MET A 89 -3.57 -10.02 -2.57
CA MET A 89 -2.67 -10.07 -3.73
C MET A 89 -1.76 -11.31 -3.75
N ALA A 90 -1.01 -11.56 -2.68
CA ALA A 90 0.05 -12.56 -2.67
C ALA A 90 -0.47 -13.99 -2.44
N VAL A 91 -1.67 -14.15 -1.89
CA VAL A 91 -2.28 -15.46 -1.59
C VAL A 91 -3.49 -15.70 -2.47
N VAL A 92 -4.56 -14.91 -2.29
CA VAL A 92 -5.86 -15.18 -2.94
C VAL A 92 -5.75 -15.06 -4.46
N ALA A 93 -5.05 -14.03 -4.96
CA ALA A 93 -4.81 -13.88 -6.40
C ALA A 93 -3.95 -15.02 -6.96
N ASN A 94 -2.99 -15.52 -6.17
CA ASN A 94 -2.16 -16.65 -6.57
C ASN A 94 -2.91 -17.99 -6.57
N ASP A 95 -3.86 -18.18 -5.65
CA ASP A 95 -4.75 -19.35 -5.60
C ASP A 95 -5.66 -19.45 -6.84
N LEU A 96 -5.88 -18.35 -7.58
CA LEU A 96 -6.62 -18.38 -8.85
C LEU A 96 -5.81 -19.00 -10.01
N TYR A 97 -4.47 -19.07 -9.90
CA TYR A 97 -3.62 -19.75 -10.87
C TYR A 97 -3.54 -21.25 -10.62
N THR A 98 -4.71 -21.86 -10.53
CA THR A 98 -4.90 -23.28 -10.27
C THR A 98 -5.79 -23.90 -11.35
N ASP A 99 -5.70 -25.21 -11.52
CA ASP A 99 -6.68 -26.02 -12.26
C ASP A 99 -7.51 -26.90 -11.29
N ASP A 100 -7.29 -26.77 -9.98
CA ASP A 100 -8.06 -27.45 -8.93
C ASP A 100 -9.32 -26.65 -8.58
N SER A 101 -10.49 -27.24 -8.86
CA SER A 101 -11.79 -26.62 -8.63
C SER A 101 -12.08 -26.29 -7.17
N PHE A 102 -11.52 -27.04 -6.22
CA PHE A 102 -11.69 -26.77 -4.78
C PHE A 102 -10.88 -25.54 -4.38
N VAL A 103 -9.63 -25.45 -4.81
CA VAL A 103 -8.77 -24.28 -4.57
C VAL A 103 -9.39 -23.02 -5.20
N PHE A 104 -9.84 -23.12 -6.45
CA PHE A 104 -10.51 -22.00 -7.13
C PHE A 104 -11.77 -21.57 -6.39
N SER A 105 -12.65 -22.50 -6.02
CA SER A 105 -13.91 -22.19 -5.34
C SER A 105 -13.68 -21.57 -3.96
N LYS A 106 -12.64 -22.00 -3.25
CA LYS A 106 -12.22 -21.39 -1.99
C LYS A 106 -11.75 -19.95 -2.19
N ALA A 107 -10.89 -19.69 -3.17
CA ALA A 107 -10.42 -18.34 -3.48
C ALA A 107 -11.57 -17.42 -3.93
N ALA A 108 -12.44 -17.92 -4.82
CA ALA A 108 -13.64 -17.20 -5.27
C ALA A 108 -14.59 -16.87 -4.10
N GLY A 109 -14.77 -17.81 -3.16
CA GLY A 109 -15.53 -17.57 -1.93
C GLY A 109 -14.93 -16.46 -1.08
N GLN A 110 -13.61 -16.46 -0.88
CA GLN A 110 -12.92 -15.39 -0.15
C GLN A 110 -13.04 -14.03 -0.83
N ILE A 111 -12.97 -13.98 -2.17
CA ILE A 111 -13.17 -12.75 -2.96
C ILE A 111 -14.61 -12.24 -2.78
N LYS A 112 -15.60 -13.13 -2.90
CA LYS A 112 -17.01 -12.78 -2.70
C LYS A 112 -17.28 -12.24 -1.31
N ASP A 113 -16.74 -12.89 -0.28
CA ASP A 113 -16.89 -12.45 1.11
C ASP A 113 -16.20 -11.10 1.33
N ALA A 114 -15.01 -10.90 0.77
CA ALA A 114 -14.30 -9.62 0.86
C ALA A 114 -15.07 -8.47 0.18
N ILE A 115 -15.63 -8.70 -1.02
CA ILE A 115 -16.48 -7.72 -1.72
C ILE A 115 -17.74 -7.40 -0.91
N SER A 116 -18.39 -8.43 -0.35
CA SER A 116 -19.62 -8.26 0.44
C SER A 116 -19.40 -7.46 1.73
N ASN A 117 -18.17 -7.45 2.25
CA ASN A 117 -17.77 -6.71 3.45
C ASN A 117 -17.26 -5.29 3.14
N LEU A 118 -17.15 -4.89 1.86
CA LEU A 118 -16.77 -3.52 1.52
C LEU A 118 -17.90 -2.54 1.91
N PRO A 119 -17.56 -1.33 2.39
CA PRO A 119 -18.54 -0.29 2.60
C PRO A 119 -19.13 0.18 1.26
N VAL A 120 -20.37 0.66 1.31
CA VAL A 120 -21.06 1.26 0.16
C VAL A 120 -20.21 2.38 -0.42
N ALA A 121 -19.96 2.34 -1.73
CA ALA A 121 -19.23 3.40 -2.43
C ALA A 121 -19.96 4.73 -2.29
N THR A 122 -19.20 5.79 -2.05
CA THR A 122 -19.70 7.16 -1.92
C THR A 122 -19.36 7.97 -3.17
N LYS A 123 -20.05 9.10 -3.37
CA LYS A 123 -19.75 10.02 -4.48
C LYS A 123 -18.32 10.56 -4.45
N ASP A 124 -17.71 10.61 -3.26
CA ASP A 124 -16.33 11.04 -3.06
C ASP A 124 -15.37 9.98 -3.63
N ASP A 125 -15.63 8.69 -3.36
CA ASP A 125 -14.88 7.59 -3.96
C ASP A 125 -14.96 7.64 -5.51
N ASP A 126 -16.15 7.86 -6.07
CA ASP A 126 -16.34 7.94 -7.52
C ASP A 126 -15.57 9.11 -8.15
N ALA A 127 -15.52 10.26 -7.47
CA ALA A 127 -14.81 11.44 -7.93
C ALA A 127 -13.28 11.27 -7.85
N GLU A 128 -12.76 10.67 -6.78
CA GLU A 128 -11.33 10.35 -6.63
C GLU A 128 -10.85 9.38 -7.72
N GLU A 129 -11.65 8.36 -8.06
CA GLU A 129 -11.36 7.42 -9.15
C GLU A 129 -11.45 8.09 -10.53
N ALA A 130 -12.46 8.92 -10.79
CA ALA A 130 -12.58 9.66 -12.05
C ALA A 130 -11.37 10.58 -12.30
N MET A 131 -10.92 11.29 -11.26
CA MET A 131 -9.74 12.16 -11.34
C MET A 131 -8.45 11.35 -11.59
N SER A 132 -8.33 10.17 -10.96
CA SER A 132 -7.20 9.26 -11.19
C SER A 132 -7.18 8.70 -12.62
N LEU A 133 -8.34 8.46 -13.23
CA LEU A 133 -8.44 8.03 -14.63
C LEU A 133 -8.05 9.16 -15.59
N GLU A 134 -8.51 10.39 -15.35
CA GLU A 134 -8.15 11.56 -16.16
C GLU A 134 -6.63 11.84 -16.14
N ASP A 135 -5.98 11.75 -14.98
CA ASP A 135 -4.52 11.93 -14.84
C ASP A 135 -3.74 10.88 -15.66
N ASN A 136 -4.15 9.60 -15.59
CA ASN A 136 -3.54 8.55 -16.41
C ASN A 136 -3.74 8.75 -17.92
N THR A 137 -4.87 9.33 -18.35
CA THR A 137 -5.08 9.66 -19.77
C THR A 137 -4.19 10.81 -20.24
N ASN A 138 -3.95 11.81 -19.39
CA ASN A 138 -3.10 12.96 -19.73
C ASN A 138 -1.61 12.57 -19.79
N VAL A 139 -1.16 11.63 -18.95
CA VAL A 139 0.22 11.13 -18.95
C VAL A 139 0.53 10.28 -20.19
N ALA A 140 -0.48 9.63 -20.79
CA ALA A 140 -0.29 8.83 -22.01
C ALA A 140 -0.12 9.68 -23.29
N ASP A 141 -0.61 10.92 -23.32
CA ASP A 141 -0.49 11.84 -24.47
C ASP A 141 0.81 12.68 -24.47
N GLU A 142 1.46 12.83 -23.31
CA GLU A 142 2.66 13.68 -23.13
C GLU A 142 4.00 13.00 -23.49
N ASP A 143 4.02 11.72 -23.91
CA ASP A 143 5.29 11.04 -24.29
C ASP A 143 5.74 11.32 -25.74
N SER A 144 5.25 12.41 -26.33
CA SER A 144 5.63 12.83 -27.68
C SER A 144 6.01 14.32 -27.79
N LYS A 145 6.70 14.89 -26.80
CA LYS A 145 7.41 16.17 -27.02
C LYS A 145 8.52 16.54 -26.01
N THR A 146 9.69 15.92 -26.13
CA THR A 146 10.93 16.53 -25.60
C THR A 146 11.76 17.20 -26.71
N ARG A 147 11.80 18.54 -26.71
CA ARG A 147 13.05 19.33 -26.80
C ARG A 147 12.87 20.84 -26.53
N ALA A 148 13.46 21.28 -25.41
CA ALA A 148 14.22 22.51 -25.13
C ALA A 148 13.77 23.89 -25.66
N LYS A 149 13.66 24.92 -24.80
CA LYS A 149 14.76 25.81 -24.33
C LYS A 149 14.24 26.96 -23.43
N ASP A 150 15.15 27.45 -22.57
CA ASP A 150 15.12 28.63 -21.69
C ASP A 150 14.29 29.85 -22.12
N LYS A 151 13.70 30.54 -21.12
CA LYS A 151 13.99 31.97 -20.89
C LYS A 151 13.54 32.48 -19.51
N ASP A 152 14.52 33.15 -18.91
CA ASP A 152 14.55 34.11 -17.82
C ASP A 152 13.36 35.12 -17.79
N ASN A 153 12.89 35.46 -16.58
CA ASN A 153 12.55 36.83 -16.19
C ASN A 153 12.19 36.94 -14.69
N ASN A 154 12.84 37.92 -14.05
CA ASN A 154 12.58 38.53 -12.75
C ASN A 154 11.10 38.83 -12.48
N ASP A 155 10.70 38.74 -11.21
CA ASP A 155 10.11 39.89 -10.50
C ASP A 155 10.26 39.73 -8.98
N GLU A 156 10.84 40.76 -8.37
CA GLU A 156 11.09 40.92 -6.94
C GLU A 156 9.84 41.49 -6.27
N ASP A 157 9.14 40.70 -5.46
CA ASP A 157 8.11 41.21 -4.55
C ASP A 157 8.60 41.18 -3.09
N GLN A 158 9.02 42.36 -2.64
CA GLN A 158 9.08 42.88 -1.27
C GLN A 158 9.41 41.90 -0.14
N ALA A 159 10.70 41.75 0.15
CA ALA A 159 11.16 41.36 1.48
C ALA A 159 11.34 42.62 2.36
N ASP A 160 10.66 42.65 3.53
CA ASP A 160 10.71 43.73 4.54
C ASP A 160 12.18 44.08 4.91
N PRO A 161 12.68 45.25 4.48
CA PRO A 161 14.09 45.61 4.61
C PRO A 161 14.50 46.01 6.05
N PHE A 162 13.57 46.06 7.01
CA PHE A 162 13.88 46.35 8.41
C PHE A 162 13.61 45.21 9.40
N GLY A 163 13.07 44.06 8.93
CA GLY A 163 12.89 42.86 9.75
C GLY A 163 12.03 43.07 11.00
N LEU A 164 11.12 44.05 10.96
CA LEU A 164 10.28 44.44 12.08
C LEU A 164 9.05 43.55 12.24
N ASP A 165 8.66 42.84 11.18
CA ASP A 165 7.55 41.89 11.22
C ASP A 165 7.79 40.70 12.17
N ALA A 166 9.06 40.37 12.44
CA ALA A 166 9.42 39.35 13.43
C ALA A 166 9.15 39.79 14.89
N LEU A 167 9.09 41.11 15.16
CA LEU A 167 8.92 41.67 16.50
C LEU A 167 7.46 41.84 16.93
N LEU A 168 6.50 41.79 16.00
CA LEU A 168 5.08 41.94 16.31
C LEU A 168 4.41 40.61 16.73
N HIS A 169 5.05 39.46 16.46
CA HIS A 169 4.49 38.14 16.73
C HIS A 169 4.74 37.60 18.15
N GLU A 170 5.48 38.31 19.00
CA GLU A 170 5.92 37.79 20.32
C GLU A 170 4.95 38.03 21.49
N SER A 171 3.71 38.50 21.24
CA SER A 171 2.79 38.88 22.32
C SER A 171 1.47 38.09 22.38
N THR A 172 1.52 36.74 22.42
CA THR A 172 0.39 35.95 22.98
C THR A 172 0.85 34.73 23.79
N LYS A 173 1.32 34.97 25.02
CA LYS A 173 1.38 33.93 26.08
C LYS A 173 -0.04 33.57 26.54
N LYS A 174 -0.70 32.62 25.87
CA LYS A 174 -1.82 31.82 26.45
C LYS A 174 -2.11 30.56 25.62
N GLY A 175 -1.31 29.51 25.79
CA GLY A 175 -1.37 28.34 24.91
C GLY A 175 -1.13 26.99 25.59
N GLU A 176 -1.88 26.65 26.63
CA GLU A 176 -1.76 25.33 27.29
C GLU A 176 -3.05 24.49 27.27
N LYS A 177 -4.19 25.05 26.80
CA LYS A 177 -5.47 24.30 26.69
C LYS A 177 -5.97 24.07 25.25
N LEU A 178 -5.27 24.55 24.22
CA LEU A 178 -5.68 24.39 22.82
C LEU A 178 -4.99 23.23 22.08
N LYS A 179 -3.81 22.79 22.54
CA LYS A 179 -3.01 21.74 21.87
C LYS A 179 -3.68 20.36 21.87
N THR A 180 -4.40 19.99 22.92
CA THR A 180 -5.02 18.66 23.03
C THR A 180 -6.21 18.48 22.10
N LYS A 181 -6.93 19.57 21.77
CA LYS A 181 -8.08 19.54 20.84
C LYS A 181 -7.62 19.51 19.38
N SER A 182 -6.47 20.14 19.06
CA SER A 182 -5.88 20.06 17.72
C SER A 182 -5.22 18.70 17.47
N GLU A 183 -4.52 18.12 18.43
CA GLU A 183 -3.89 16.79 18.28
C GLU A 183 -4.93 15.67 18.10
N GLY A 184 -6.05 15.71 18.85
CA GLY A 184 -7.15 14.76 18.66
C GLY A 184 -7.81 14.89 17.28
N ALA A 185 -8.03 16.11 16.80
CA ALA A 185 -8.61 16.34 15.48
C ALA A 185 -7.66 15.94 14.34
N VAL A 186 -6.34 16.14 14.50
CA VAL A 186 -5.33 15.70 13.53
C VAL A 186 -5.27 14.18 13.46
N LYS A 187 -5.29 13.50 14.61
CA LYS A 187 -5.24 12.03 14.67
C LYS A 187 -6.48 11.37 14.07
N ILE A 188 -7.68 11.94 14.29
CA ILE A 188 -8.92 11.45 13.67
C ILE A 188 -8.84 11.55 12.14
N LYS A 189 -8.35 12.68 11.61
CA LYS A 189 -8.17 12.85 10.16
C LYS A 189 -7.16 11.86 9.57
N GLU A 190 -6.03 11.64 10.26
CA GLU A 190 -5.03 10.67 9.83
C GLU A 190 -5.60 9.24 9.81
N ASP A 191 -6.37 8.85 10.83
CA ASP A 191 -7.04 7.55 10.90
C ASP A 191 -8.09 7.37 9.78
N GLU A 192 -8.83 8.43 9.42
CA GLU A 192 -9.79 8.45 8.32
C GLU A 192 -9.08 8.29 6.97
N GLU A 193 -8.02 9.07 6.71
CA GLU A 193 -7.21 8.95 5.50
C GLU A 193 -6.56 7.57 5.37
N GLU A 194 -6.05 7.01 6.47
CA GLU A 194 -5.47 5.66 6.46
C GLU A 194 -6.52 4.61 6.13
N THR A 195 -7.74 4.77 6.65
CA THR A 195 -8.87 3.87 6.33
C THR A 195 -9.24 3.97 4.85
N LYS A 196 -9.28 5.18 4.28
CA LYS A 196 -9.48 5.39 2.83
C LYS A 196 -8.38 4.70 2.01
N ARG A 197 -7.11 4.90 2.35
CA ARG A 197 -5.96 4.26 1.66
C ARG A 197 -6.01 2.73 1.73
N PHE A 198 -6.41 2.19 2.88
CA PHE A 198 -6.61 0.76 3.05
C PHE A 198 -7.74 0.24 2.15
N LEU A 199 -8.90 0.89 2.13
CA LEU A 199 -10.03 0.51 1.28
C LEU A 199 -9.65 0.56 -0.20
N LYS A 200 -8.92 1.59 -0.63
CA LYS A 200 -8.37 1.68 -1.98
C LYS A 200 -7.47 0.48 -2.31
N SER A 201 -6.48 0.20 -1.46
CA SER A 201 -5.56 -0.95 -1.64
C SER A 201 -6.31 -2.29 -1.68
N GLN A 202 -7.36 -2.44 -0.86
CA GLN A 202 -8.20 -3.62 -0.83
C GLN A 202 -9.02 -3.77 -2.12
N ARG A 203 -9.62 -2.68 -2.62
CA ARG A 203 -10.38 -2.66 -3.88
C ARG A 203 -9.48 -3.00 -5.07
N GLU A 204 -8.31 -2.37 -5.18
CA GLU A 204 -7.31 -2.67 -6.22
C GLU A 204 -6.89 -4.15 -6.21
N ALA A 205 -6.67 -4.71 -5.01
CA ALA A 205 -6.32 -6.12 -4.87
C ALA A 205 -7.45 -7.06 -5.33
N LEU A 206 -8.71 -6.72 -5.03
CA LEU A 206 -9.88 -7.48 -5.47
C LEU A 206 -10.09 -7.38 -6.98
N ILE A 207 -9.92 -6.20 -7.57
CA ILE A 207 -9.97 -6.01 -9.03
C ILE A 207 -8.92 -6.91 -9.70
N THR A 208 -7.68 -6.91 -9.19
CA THR A 208 -6.62 -7.79 -9.73
C THR A 208 -7.02 -9.27 -9.67
N CYS A 209 -7.65 -9.71 -8.58
CA CYS A 209 -8.15 -11.08 -8.46
C CYS A 209 -9.22 -11.38 -9.54
N LEU A 210 -10.20 -10.48 -9.71
CA LEU A 210 -11.26 -10.65 -10.72
C LEU A 210 -10.68 -10.71 -12.13
N GLU A 211 -9.69 -9.87 -12.46
CA GLU A 211 -9.01 -9.90 -13.75
C GLU A 211 -8.25 -11.20 -14.00
N ILE A 212 -7.55 -11.73 -12.98
CA ILE A 212 -6.85 -13.02 -13.08
C ILE A 212 -7.85 -14.13 -13.35
N ALA A 213 -8.96 -14.16 -12.62
CA ALA A 213 -10.03 -15.14 -12.83
C ALA A 213 -10.64 -15.01 -14.24
N ALA A 214 -10.94 -13.78 -14.69
CA ALA A 214 -11.47 -13.50 -16.04
C ALA A 214 -10.55 -14.07 -17.13
N ARG A 215 -9.26 -13.73 -17.05
CA ARG A 215 -8.24 -14.14 -18.03
C ARG A 215 -8.04 -15.65 -18.04
N ARG A 216 -8.04 -16.29 -16.87
CA ARG A 216 -7.77 -17.72 -16.75
C ARG A 216 -8.94 -18.58 -17.21
N TYR A 217 -10.16 -18.22 -16.84
CA TYR A 217 -11.35 -19.02 -17.07
C TYR A 217 -12.18 -18.55 -18.28
N LYS A 218 -11.75 -17.48 -18.96
CA LYS A 218 -12.40 -16.89 -20.15
C LYS A 218 -13.87 -16.53 -19.91
N THR A 219 -14.20 -16.18 -18.68
CA THR A 219 -15.56 -15.77 -18.30
C THR A 219 -15.68 -14.26 -18.52
N PRO A 220 -16.61 -13.77 -19.35
CA PRO A 220 -16.97 -12.36 -19.34
C PRO A 220 -17.66 -12.05 -18.00
N TRP A 221 -17.23 -10.96 -17.35
CA TRP A 221 -17.83 -10.44 -16.12
C TRP A 221 -18.91 -9.41 -16.46
#